data_AF-A0A937NH96-F1
#
_entry.id   AF-A0A937NH96-F1
#
_cell.length_a   1.000
_cell.length_b   1.000
_cell.length_c   1.000
_cell.angle_alpha   90.00
_cell.angle_beta   90.00
_cell.angle_gamma   90.00
#
_symmetry.space_group_name_H-M   'P 1'
#
loop_
_entity.id
_entity.type
_entity.pdbx_description
1 polymer ?
#
loop_
_entity_poly.entity_id
_entity_poly.type
_entity_poly.pdbx_seq_one_letter_code
_entity_poly.pdbx_strand_id
1 'polypeptide(L)' 'MINPGQTYTIVVNYDESALPSRMSESGLALYYWDGSDWVEEPTSVVDSVNDTITATPNHFSAWAALAEYRIYLPFVMRNR' A
#
# COMPACT_ATOMS: atom_id res chain seq x y z
N MET A 1 -3.16 22.41 -16.22
CA MET A 1 -2.17 22.75 -15.18
C MET A 1 -2.82 22.47 -13.84
N ILE A 2 -2.17 21.73 -12.94
CA ILE A 2 -2.66 21.49 -11.58
C ILE A 2 -2.20 22.67 -10.72
N ASN A 3 -3.11 23.31 -9.98
CA ASN A 3 -2.76 24.42 -9.09
C ASN A 3 -2.15 23.90 -7.77
N PRO A 4 -1.28 24.67 -7.08
CA PRO A 4 -0.78 24.29 -5.76
C PRO A 4 -1.94 23.98 -4.79
N GLY A 5 -1.90 22.80 -4.17
CA GLY A 5 -2.96 22.31 -3.27
C GLY A 5 -4.10 21.54 -3.94
N GLN A 6 -4.10 21.44 -5.27
CA GLN A 6 -5.06 20.62 -6.00
C GLN A 6 -4.57 19.17 -6.06
N THR A 7 -5.44 18.24 -5.68
CA THR A 7 -5.14 16.81 -5.70
C THR A 7 -5.46 16.20 -7.07
N TYR A 8 -4.88 15.03 -7.32
CA TYR A 8 -5.25 14.18 -8.45
C TYR A 8 -5.51 12.76 -7.98
N THR A 9 -6.31 12.01 -8.72
CA THR A 9 -6.65 10.63 -8.37
C THR A 9 -5.70 9.65 -9.05
N ILE A 10 -5.13 8.75 -8.26
CA ILE A 10 -4.45 7.55 -8.74
C ILE A 10 -5.36 6.36 -8.47
N VAL A 11 -5.51 5.50 -9.47
CA VAL A 11 -6.15 4.18 -9.34
C VAL A 11 -5.16 3.15 -9.86
N VAL A 12 -4.80 2.19 -9.01
CA VAL A 12 -3.95 1.05 -9.36
C VAL A 12 -4.79 -0.20 -9.25
N ASN A 13 -4.95 -0.93 -10.34
CA ASN A 13 -5.49 -2.29 -10.33
C ASN A 13 -4.35 -3.27 -10.01
N TYR A 14 -4.63 -4.25 -9.18
CA TYR A 14 -3.74 -5.38 -8.94
C TYR A 14 -4.46 -6.70 -9.17
N ASP A 15 -3.71 -7.80 -9.16
CA ASP A 15 -4.23 -9.16 -9.21
C ASP A 15 -3.95 -9.81 -7.85
N GLU A 16 -4.99 -10.05 -7.05
CA GLU A 16 -4.85 -10.66 -5.72
C GLU A 16 -4.13 -12.02 -5.82
N SER A 17 -4.36 -12.78 -6.88
CA SER A 17 -3.74 -14.10 -7.06
C SER A 17 -2.24 -14.03 -7.33
N ALA A 18 -1.73 -12.88 -7.75
CA ALA A 18 -0.30 -12.62 -7.93
C ALA A 18 0.39 -12.17 -6.63
N LEU A 19 -0.36 -11.93 -5.55
CA LEU A 19 0.21 -11.55 -4.27
C LEU A 19 0.98 -12.73 -3.65
N PRO A 20 2.21 -12.52 -3.17
CA PRO A 20 2.94 -13.54 -2.44
C PRO A 20 2.17 -14.02 -1.21
N SER A 21 2.15 -15.35 -0.98
CA SER A 21 1.41 -16.02 0.11
C SER A 21 1.61 -15.51 1.55
N ARG A 22 2.57 -14.61 1.79
CA ARG A 22 2.86 -14.01 3.10
C ARG A 22 2.55 -12.51 3.17
N MET A 23 2.03 -11.92 2.11
CA MET A 23 1.51 -10.57 2.09
C MET A 23 0.01 -10.63 2.37
N SER A 24 -0.43 -9.79 3.29
CA SER A 24 -1.86 -9.56 3.49
C SER A 24 -2.30 -8.52 2.48
N GLU A 25 -3.36 -8.78 1.74
CA GLU A 25 -3.96 -7.80 0.84
C GLU A 25 -4.38 -6.53 1.60
N SER A 26 -4.91 -6.67 2.82
CA SER A 26 -5.22 -5.54 3.71
C SER A 26 -3.99 -4.75 4.19
N GLY A 27 -2.78 -5.25 3.93
CA GLY A 27 -1.53 -4.54 4.18
C GLY A 27 -0.99 -3.81 2.95
N LEU A 28 -1.69 -3.86 1.81
CA LEU A 28 -1.33 -3.10 0.62
C LEU A 28 -1.65 -1.62 0.81
N ALA A 29 -0.70 -0.78 0.45
CA ALA A 29 -0.90 0.65 0.30
C ALA A 29 -0.08 1.18 -0.88
N LEU A 30 -0.43 2.37 -1.34
CA LEU A 30 0.33 3.11 -2.32
C LEU A 30 1.42 3.92 -1.61
N TYR A 31 2.66 3.77 -2.06
CA TYR A 31 3.82 4.48 -1.54
C TYR A 31 4.37 5.41 -2.61
N TYR A 32 4.86 6.57 -2.19
CA TYR A 32 5.63 7.47 -3.03
C TYR A 32 7.10 7.48 -2.61
N TRP A 33 7.98 7.77 -3.56
CA TRP A 33 9.39 7.99 -3.28
C TRP A 33 9.63 9.43 -2.84
N ASP A 34 10.23 9.67 -1.67
CA ASP A 34 10.52 11.05 -1.20
C ASP A 34 11.91 11.57 -1.61
N GLY A 35 12.69 10.73 -2.29
CA GLY A 35 14.10 10.99 -2.62
C GLY A 35 15.07 10.07 -1.86
N SER A 36 14.64 9.50 -0.74
CA SER A 36 15.42 8.63 0.15
C SER A 36 14.73 7.31 0.47
N ASP A 37 13.42 7.35 0.73
CA ASP A 37 12.64 6.22 1.22
C ASP A 37 11.29 6.13 0.51
N TRP A 38 10.68 4.93 0.59
CA TRP A 38 9.29 4.74 0.20
C TRP A 38 8.40 5.13 1.38
N VAL A 39 7.60 6.16 1.18
CA VAL A 39 6.69 6.71 2.20
C VAL A 39 5.25 6.38 1.82
N GLU A 40 4.49 5.85 2.77
CA GLU A 40 3.07 5.55 2.55
C GLU A 40 2.31 6.84 2.24
N GLU A 41 1.52 6.83 1.16
CA GLU A 41 0.69 7.96 0.80
C GLU A 41 -0.51 8.05 1.77
N PRO A 42 -0.67 9.16 2.52
CA PRO A 42 -1.68 9.25 3.58
C PRO A 42 -3.12 9.09 3.10
N THR A 43 -3.35 9.32 1.80
CA THR A 43 -4.67 9.19 1.17
C THR A 43 -4.91 7.82 0.52
N SER A 44 -3.96 6.88 0.66
CA SER A 44 -4.06 5.53 0.12
C SER A 44 -5.18 4.74 0.76
N VAL A 45 -6.03 4.13 -0.07
CA VAL A 45 -7.12 3.23 0.34
C VAL A 45 -7.13 2.01 -0.57
N VAL A 46 -7.04 0.83 0.03
CA VAL A 46 -7.22 -0.46 -0.66
C VAL A 46 -8.69 -0.88 -0.63
N ASP A 47 -9.20 -1.30 -1.77
CA ASP A 47 -10.48 -1.97 -1.96
C ASP A 47 -10.20 -3.40 -2.43
N SER A 48 -10.20 -4.32 -1.47
CA SER A 48 -9.98 -5.75 -1.67
C SER A 48 -11.14 -6.50 -2.31
N VAL A 49 -12.28 -5.83 -2.56
CA VAL A 49 -13.40 -6.45 -3.29
C VAL A 49 -13.23 -6.25 -4.79
N ASN A 50 -12.59 -5.15 -5.19
CA ASN A 50 -12.40 -4.75 -6.58
C ASN A 50 -10.93 -4.80 -7.03
N ASP A 51 -10.03 -5.29 -6.19
CA ASP A 51 -8.59 -5.33 -6.40
C ASP A 51 -7.99 -3.97 -6.83
N THR A 52 -8.34 -2.91 -6.08
CA THR A 52 -7.85 -1.56 -6.38
C THR A 52 -7.21 -0.86 -5.20
N ILE A 53 -6.18 -0.06 -5.49
CA ILE A 53 -5.65 0.93 -4.56
C ILE A 53 -5.92 2.30 -5.14
N THR A 54 -6.53 3.17 -4.34
CA THR A 54 -6.84 4.55 -4.71
C THR A 54 -6.10 5.53 -3.81
N ALA A 55 -5.64 6.66 -4.38
CA ALA A 55 -5.02 7.73 -3.61
C ALA A 55 -5.34 9.09 -4.22
N THR A 56 -5.28 10.14 -3.40
CA THR A 56 -5.53 11.54 -3.79
C THR A 56 -4.37 12.47 -3.40
N PRO A 57 -3.13 12.21 -3.85
CA PRO A 57 -1.99 13.04 -3.52
C PRO A 57 -2.09 14.46 -4.11
N ASN A 58 -1.36 15.39 -3.49
CA ASN A 58 -1.18 16.77 -3.95
C ASN A 58 0.24 17.03 -4.50
N HIS A 59 1.03 15.98 -4.71
CA HIS A 59 2.42 16.01 -5.15
C HIS A 59 2.66 14.92 -6.20
N PHE A 60 3.69 15.10 -7.03
CA PHE A 60 4.09 14.09 -8.01
C PHE A 60 5.34 13.36 -7.54
N SER A 61 5.38 12.05 -7.73
CA SER A 61 6.55 11.22 -7.47
C SER A 61 6.53 9.94 -8.31
N ALA A 62 7.55 9.09 -8.12
CA ALA A 62 7.47 7.67 -8.44
C ALA A 62 6.59 6.97 -7.41
N TRP A 63 5.82 5.98 -7.86
CA TRP A 63 4.81 5.28 -7.07
C TRP A 63 5.07 3.78 -7.08
N ALA A 64 4.78 3.11 -5.97
CA ALA A 64 4.80 1.65 -5.85
C ALA A 64 3.64 1.17 -4.98
N ALA A 65 3.00 0.07 -5.39
CA ALA A 65 2.10 -0.68 -4.52
C ALA A 65 2.96 -1.64 -3.68
N LEU A 66 2.98 -1.46 -2.36
CA LEU A 66 3.78 -2.27 -1.44
C LEU A 66 2.86 -2.84 -0.35
N ALA A 67 3.18 -4.06 0.10
CA ALA A 67 2.50 -4.69 1.22
C ALA A 67 3.45 -4.98 2.37
N GLU A 68 2.94 -4.85 3.60
CA GLU A 68 3.65 -5.30 4.78
C GLU A 68 3.89 -6.82 4.75
N TYR A 69 5.13 -7.23 4.97
CA TYR A 69 5.49 -8.62 5.18
C TYR A 69 5.44 -8.96 6.67
N ARG A 70 4.46 -9.77 7.10
CA ARG A 70 4.28 -10.14 8.51
C ARG A 70 4.97 -11.46 8.84
N ILE A 71 5.80 -11.44 9.89
CA ILE A 71 6.44 -12.62 10.47
C ILE A 71 5.75 -12.94 11.79
N TYR A 72 5.18 -14.15 11.91
CA TYR A 72 4.60 -14.64 13.15
C TYR A 72 5.64 -15.49 13.90
N LEU A 73 5.93 -15.11 15.14
CA LEU A 73 6.77 -15.92 16.02
C LEU A 73 5.95 -17.08 16.59
N PRO A 74 6.48 -18.31 16.63
CA PRO A 74 5.77 -19.43 17.23
C PRO A 74 5.65 -19.21 18.74
N PHE A 75 4.40 -19.15 19.23
CA PHE A 75 4.13 -19.07 20.66
C PHE A 75 4.11 -20.49 21.27
N VAL A 76 5.11 -20.83 22.08
CA VAL A 76 5.18 -22.13 22.78
C VAL A 76 4.79 -21.93 24.24
N MET A 77 3.57 -22.36 24.61
CA MET A 77 3.18 -22.48 26.02
C MET A 77 3.73 -23.77 26.61
N ARG A 78 4.50 -23.67 27.69
CA ARG A 78 4.94 -24.84 28.46
C ARG A 78 3.90 -25.11 29.55
N ASN A 79 3.07 -26.13 29.36
CA ASN A 79 2.17 -26.61 30.43
C ASN A 79 3.00 -27.15 31.60
N ARG A 80 2.61 -26.75 32.82
CA ARG A 80 3.11 -27.32 34.08
C ARG A 80 2.33 -28.56 34.45
#